data_AF-A0A7X7AF36-F1
#
_entry.id   AF-A0A7X7AF36-F1
#
_cell.length_a   1.000
_cell.length_b   1.000
_cell.length_c   1.000
_cell.angle_alpha   90.00
_cell.angle_beta   90.00
_cell.angle_gamma   90.00
#
_symmetry.space_group_name_H-M   'P 1'
#
loop_
_entity.id
_entity.type
_entity.pdbx_description
1 polymer ?
#
loop_
_entity_poly.entity_id
_entity_poly.type
_entity_poly.pdbx_seq_one_letter_code
_entity_poly.pdbx_strand_id
1 'polypeptide(L)'
;FKLEPINGFAADLNSSLVIMTATHFGMPVSTTHVVSTSIMGVGTAKRVKAVRWGTARSIVMAWILTIPLSAIISALVYKVIILVS
;
A
#
# COMPACT_ATOMS: atom_id res chain seq x y z
N PHE A 1 17.17 2.13 -8.17
CA PHE A 1 17.00 0.71 -8.52
C PHE A 1 16.30 0.66 -9.85
N LYS A 2 16.86 -0.08 -10.82
CA LYS A 2 16.19 -0.37 -12.08
C LYS A 2 15.51 -1.72 -11.88
N LEU A 3 14.19 -1.76 -12.08
CA LEU A 3 13.45 -3.02 -12.07
C LEU A 3 13.90 -3.82 -13.30
N GLU A 4 14.54 -4.96 -13.05
CA GLU A 4 14.82 -5.95 -14.09
C GLU A 4 13.62 -6.88 -14.21
N PRO A 5 13.35 -7.44 -15.41
CA PRO A 5 12.17 -8.29 -15.64
C PRO A 5 12.01 -9.42 -14.62
N ILE A 6 13.12 -10.07 -14.23
CA ILE A 6 13.13 -11.14 -13.23
C ILE A 6 12.64 -10.67 -11.84
N ASN A 7 13.02 -9.45 -11.43
CA ASN A 7 12.63 -8.87 -10.15
C ASN A 7 11.20 -8.34 -10.19
N GLY A 8 10.74 -7.87 -11.35
CA GLY A 8 9.36 -7.49 -11.60
C GLY A 8 8.43 -8.69 -11.51
N PHE A 9 8.78 -9.78 -12.21
CA PHE A 9 8.04 -11.04 -12.14
C PHE A 9 7.95 -11.59 -10.71
N ALA A 10 9.05 -11.57 -9.96
CA ALA A 10 9.04 -11.97 -8.55
C ALA A 10 8.15 -11.05 -7.68
N ALA A 11 8.14 -9.73 -7.93
CA ALA A 11 7.25 -8.80 -7.22
C ALA A 11 5.76 -9.10 -7.53
N ASP A 12 5.45 -9.36 -8.80
CA ASP A 12 4.10 -9.62 -9.29
C ASP A 12 3.56 -10.98 -8.82
N LEU A 13 4.41 -12.01 -8.79
CA LEU A 13 4.03 -13.30 -8.21
C LEU A 13 3.73 -13.16 -6.72
N ASN A 14 4.60 -12.47 -5.98
CA ASN A 14 4.40 -12.29 -4.54
C ASN A 14 3.13 -11.49 -4.25
N SER A 15 2.90 -10.39 -4.97
CA SER A 15 1.69 -9.58 -4.78
C SER A 15 0.42 -10.35 -5.18
N SER A 16 0.45 -11.09 -6.28
CA SER A 16 -0.68 -11.91 -6.74
C SER A 16 -1.00 -13.03 -5.75
N LEU A 17 0.02 -13.71 -5.20
CA LEU A 17 -0.18 -14.74 -4.19
C LEU A 17 -0.89 -14.17 -2.96
N VAL A 18 -0.38 -13.07 -2.40
CA VAL A 18 -0.95 -12.43 -1.22
C VAL A 18 -2.38 -11.94 -1.47
N ILE A 19 -2.62 -11.27 -2.60
CA ILE A 19 -3.95 -10.78 -2.97
C ILE A 19 -4.92 -11.96 -3.17
N MET A 20 -4.50 -13.02 -3.85
CA MET A 20 -5.34 -14.17 -4.12
C MET A 20 -5.68 -14.92 -2.83
N THR A 21 -4.70 -15.10 -1.93
CA THR A 21 -4.95 -15.66 -0.60
C THR A 21 -5.93 -14.79 0.18
N ALA A 22 -5.73 -13.47 0.25
CA ALA A 22 -6.64 -12.57 0.95
C ALA A 22 -8.06 -12.60 0.36
N THR A 23 -8.17 -12.64 -0.97
CA THR A 23 -9.44 -12.75 -1.69
C THR A 23 -10.15 -14.07 -1.37
N HIS A 24 -9.43 -15.19 -1.31
CA HIS A 24 -10.00 -16.49 -0.94
C HIS A 24 -10.61 -16.48 0.48
N PHE A 25 -10.04 -15.69 1.39
CA PHE A 25 -10.57 -15.50 2.74
C PHE A 25 -11.58 -14.34 2.86
N GLY A 26 -11.93 -13.65 1.76
CA GLY A 26 -12.83 -12.50 1.77
C GLY A 26 -12.31 -11.28 2.54
N MET A 27 -11.00 -11.20 2.77
CA MET A 27 -10.41 -10.11 3.53
C MET A 27 -10.23 -8.85 2.66
N PRO A 28 -10.73 -7.68 3.09
CA PRO A 28 -10.48 -6.43 2.37
C PRO A 28 -9.02 -6.03 2.54
N VAL A 29 -8.24 -6.12 1.47
CA VAL A 29 -6.81 -5.75 1.45
C VAL A 29 -6.54 -4.66 0.42
N SER A 30 -5.56 -3.81 0.72
CA SER A 30 -5.11 -2.76 -0.20
C SER A 30 -4.09 -3.34 -1.19
N THR A 31 -4.47 -3.42 -2.46
CA THR A 31 -3.57 -3.89 -3.54
C THR A 31 -2.35 -3.00 -3.69
N THR A 32 -2.49 -1.67 -3.51
CA THR A 32 -1.36 -0.73 -3.54
C THR A 32 -0.34 -1.00 -2.44
N HIS A 33 -0.79 -1.32 -1.21
CA HIS A 33 0.11 -1.71 -0.12
C HIS A 33 0.87 -3.00 -0.47
N VAL A 34 0.14 -4.02 -0.94
CA VAL A 34 0.73 -5.32 -1.26
C VAL A 34 1.77 -5.18 -2.38
N VAL A 35 1.44 -4.52 -3.49
CA VAL A 35 2.37 -4.34 -4.62
C VAL A 35 3.58 -3.48 -4.23
N SER A 36 3.37 -2.36 -3.54
CA SER A 36 4.48 -1.46 -3.14
C SER A 36 5.46 -2.16 -2.20
N THR A 37 4.96 -2.93 -1.25
CA THR A 37 5.79 -3.70 -0.31
C THR A 37 6.46 -4.89 -0.99
N SER A 38 5.80 -5.58 -1.92
CA SER A 38 6.45 -6.59 -2.77
C SER A 38 7.65 -6.02 -3.51
N ILE A 39 7.50 -4.88 -4.19
CA ILE A 39 8.60 -4.23 -4.93
C ILE A 39 9.76 -3.85 -3.99
N MET A 40 9.45 -3.28 -2.82
CA MET A 40 10.45 -2.99 -1.80
C MET A 40 11.13 -4.26 -1.26
N GLY A 41 10.38 -5.35 -1.10
CA GLY A 41 10.87 -6.65 -0.67
C GLY A 41 11.90 -7.22 -1.64
N VAL A 42 11.59 -7.31 -2.93
CA VAL A 42 12.55 -7.81 -3.94
C VAL A 42 13.77 -6.90 -4.07
N GLY A 43 13.58 -5.58 -3.98
CA GLY A 43 14.68 -4.63 -3.94
C GLY A 43 15.61 -4.87 -2.76
N THR A 44 15.05 -5.12 -1.57
CA THR A 44 15.79 -5.40 -0.34
C THR A 44 16.54 -6.73 -0.42
N ALA A 45 15.90 -7.77 -1.00
CA ALA A 45 16.51 -9.09 -1.21
C ALA A 45 17.75 -9.04 -2.11
N LYS A 46 17.78 -8.15 -3.12
CA LYS A 46 18.99 -7.93 -3.92
C LYS A 46 20.07 -7.16 -3.15
N ARG A 47 19.69 -6.05 -2.52
CA ARG A 47 20.52 -5.28 -1.59
C ARG A 47 19.66 -4.25 -0.85
N VAL A 48 19.84 -4.11 0.46
CA VAL A 48 19.10 -3.12 1.27
C VAL A 48 19.24 -1.70 0.71
N LYS A 49 20.42 -1.31 0.22
CA LYS A 49 20.68 0.02 -0.38
C LYS A 49 20.05 0.22 -1.78
N ALA A 50 19.45 -0.80 -2.40
CA ALA A 50 18.77 -0.63 -3.70
C ALA A 50 17.46 0.14 -3.53
N VAL A 51 16.78 -0.05 -2.41
CA VAL A 51 15.51 0.58 -2.12
C VAL A 51 15.72 2.07 -1.86
N ARG A 52 14.87 2.90 -2.47
CA ARG A 52 14.82 4.34 -2.20
C ARG A 52 14.06 4.58 -0.90
N TRP A 53 14.74 4.42 0.24
CA TRP A 53 14.13 4.51 1.57
C TRP A 53 13.44 5.86 1.86
N GLY A 54 13.91 6.96 1.27
CA GLY A 54 13.23 8.25 1.36
C GLY A 54 11.82 8.19 0.78
N THR A 55 11.67 7.66 -0.44
CA THR A 55 10.35 7.48 -1.07
C THR A 55 9.49 6.47 -0.32
N ALA A 56 10.07 5.34 0.11
CA ALA A 56 9.38 4.34 0.91
C ALA A 56 8.78 4.95 2.19
N ARG A 57 9.55 5.79 2.89
CA ARG A 57 9.08 6.50 4.08
C ARG A 57 7.95 7.48 3.77
N SER A 58 8.05 8.25 2.68
CA SER A 58 6.97 9.15 2.24
C SER A 58 5.68 8.39 1.95
N ILE A 59 5.77 7.21 1.32
CA ILE A 59 4.62 6.34 1.05
C ILE A 59 3.97 5.88 2.37
N VAL A 60 4.77 5.38 3.32
CA VAL A 60 4.27 4.93 4.62
C VAL A 60 3.62 6.08 5.41
N MET A 61 4.23 7.26 5.39
CA MET A 61 3.66 8.46 6.00
C MET A 61 2.30 8.83 5.37
N ALA A 62 2.18 8.74 4.04
CA ALA A 62 0.92 8.98 3.37
C ALA A 62 -0.16 7.97 3.80
N TRP A 63 0.17 6.68 3.89
CA TRP A 63 -0.78 5.64 4.35
C TRP A 63 -1.30 5.89 5.76
N ILE A 64 -0.43 6.35 6.66
CA ILE A 64 -0.82 6.67 8.03
C ILE A 64 -1.67 7.94 8.06
N LEU A 65 -1.34 8.96 7.27
CA LEU A 65 -2.05 10.25 7.26
C LEU A 65 -3.41 10.19 6.56
N THR A 66 -3.61 9.31 5.58
CA THR A 66 -4.89 9.21 4.88
C THR A 66 -6.02 8.70 5.77
N ILE A 67 -5.72 7.85 6.76
CA ILE A 67 -6.71 7.31 7.72
C ILE A 67 -7.34 8.42 8.59
N PRO A 68 -6.58 9.22 9.38
CA PRO A 68 -7.15 10.26 10.21
C PRO A 68 -7.79 11.37 9.38
N LEU A 69 -7.21 11.73 8.23
CA LEU A 69 -7.82 12.73 7.35
C LEU A 69 -9.18 12.27 6.82
N SER A 70 -9.29 11.01 6.37
CA SER A 70 -10.56 10.45 5.92
C SER A 70 -11.58 10.38 7.05
N ALA A 71 -11.15 10.02 8.27
CA ALA A 71 -12.02 9.99 9.44
C ALA A 71 -12.55 11.39 9.81
N ILE A 72 -11.69 12.41 9.81
CA ILE A 72 -12.06 13.80 10.11
C ILE A 72 -13.04 14.33 9.06
N ILE A 73 -12.74 14.14 7.77
CA ILE A 73 -13.61 14.59 6.68
C ILE A 73 -14.97 13.91 6.77
N SER A 74 -14.99 12.58 6.97
CA SER A 74 -16.24 11.82 7.14
C SER A 74 -17.08 12.34 8.32
N ALA A 75 -16.45 12.59 9.46
CA ALA A 75 -17.14 13.12 10.64
C ALA A 75 -17.73 14.53 10.41
N LEU A 76 -16.98 15.41 9.72
CA LEU A 76 -17.46 16.76 9.39
C LEU A 76 -18.63 16.72 8.41
N VAL A 77 -18.54 15.89 7.36
CA VAL A 77 -19.63 15.73 6.38
C VAL A 77 -20.89 15.17 7.06
N TYR A 78 -20.75 14.14 7.90
CA TYR A 78 -21.87 13.58 8.65
C TYR A 78 -22.55 14.61 9.56
N LYS A 79 -21.76 15.43 10.27
CA LYS A 79 -22.27 16.53 11.10
C LYS A 79 -23.08 17.54 10.29
N VAL A 80 -22.59 17.91 9.10
CA VAL A 80 -23.29 18.87 8.21
C VAL A 80 -24.61 18.28 7.72
N ILE A 81 -24.61 17.00 7.30
CA ILE A 81 -25.84 16.32 6.84
C ILE A 81 -26.90 16.32 7.94
N ILE A 82 -26.53 16.00 9.18
CA ILE A 82 -27.45 16.02 10.32
C ILE A 82 -27.97 17.42 10.64
N LEU A 83 -27.15 18.46 10.48
CA LEU A 83 -27.57 19.84 10.79
C LEU A 83 -28.60 20.36 9.77
N VAL A 84 -28.52 19.89 8.52
CA VAL A 84 -29.39 20.33 7.41
C VAL A 84 -30.66 19.48 7.29
N SER A 85 -30.63 18.23 7.75
CA SER A 85 -31.78 17.32 7.79
C SER A 85 -32.69 17.63 8.96
#